data_AF-A0A9P0JMN9-F1
#
_entry.id   AF-A0A9P0JMN9-F1
#
_cell.length_a   1.000
_cell.length_b   1.000
_cell.length_c   1.000
_cell.angle_alpha   90.00
_cell.angle_beta   90.00
_cell.angle_gamma   90.00
#
_symmetry.space_group_name_H-M   'P 1'
#
loop_
_entity.id
_entity.type
_entity.pdbx_description
1 polymer ?
#
loop_
_entity_poly.entity_id
_entity_poly.type
_entity_poly.pdbx_seq_one_letter_code
_entity_poly.pdbx_strand_id
1 'polypeptide(L)'
;MAATMDKENNDSEPDPYDTDEGDDYVPDDHSDSSENDETEHVTPRKTKKRRKNIALWKRNEKKRLRTAGKMYEGHKGKIRAERNLRPFVHTCRYSCSKMSEAERQTFFDKFYNIPTYDLQTAFLASCIQKCEVVRRSQRAECNRRFSTKIMVSNMRVCKAFFLKTLDISNRRFTTVCEKVDRFEYCNVNQKPLVKLSYYRHTFNTEFNHQFHKPHSDTCSKCDKLNNIIKNSNNENEVSISKVSLELHQRKAQKACEMKKMDAENSKALDDTIAICFVLQQTLPTPLLTTSKVFYLRQLWTYNFCIHNLGTGEARMYTWDETVLVEVPKK
;
A
#
# COMPACT_ATOMS: atom_id res chain seq x y z
N MET A 1 1.60 -37.68 30.68
CA MET A 1 2.18 -36.37 31.04
C MET A 1 2.23 -35.52 29.77
N ALA A 2 1.38 -34.49 29.73
CA ALA A 2 1.19 -33.64 28.57
C ALA A 2 2.42 -32.76 28.33
N ALA A 3 2.98 -32.80 27.12
CA ALA A 3 4.04 -31.90 26.69
C ALA A 3 3.39 -30.62 26.15
N THR A 4 3.57 -29.52 26.87
CA THR A 4 3.18 -28.18 26.45
C THR A 4 4.00 -27.75 25.23
N MET A 5 3.34 -27.59 24.10
CA MET A 5 3.92 -26.98 22.90
C MET A 5 3.94 -25.46 23.11
N ASP A 6 5.12 -24.91 23.39
CA ASP A 6 5.32 -23.47 23.38
C ASP A 6 5.18 -22.94 21.95
N LYS A 7 4.05 -22.28 21.68
CA LYS A 7 3.90 -21.38 20.54
C LYS A 7 4.84 -20.21 20.79
N GLU A 8 5.95 -20.15 20.07
CA GLU A 8 6.80 -18.96 20.04
C GLU A 8 5.97 -17.77 19.51
N ASN A 9 5.60 -16.87 20.42
CA ASN A 9 4.97 -15.60 20.11
C ASN A 9 5.91 -14.77 19.21
N ASN A 10 5.48 -14.58 17.97
CA ASN A 10 6.15 -13.79 16.95
C ASN A 10 5.75 -12.31 17.10
N ASP A 11 5.96 -11.73 18.29
CA ASP A 11 5.69 -10.32 18.59
C ASP A 11 6.88 -9.45 18.19
N SER A 12 7.10 -9.34 16.88
CA SER A 12 7.90 -8.26 16.33
C SER A 12 7.06 -7.60 15.25
N GLU A 13 6.46 -6.46 15.60
CA GLU A 13 5.77 -5.59 14.64
C GLU A 13 6.62 -5.51 13.35
N PRO A 14 6.06 -5.87 12.17
CA PRO A 14 6.79 -5.77 10.93
C PRO A 14 7.28 -4.33 10.74
N ASP A 15 8.58 -4.15 10.45
CA ASP A 15 9.15 -2.83 10.21
C ASP A 15 8.46 -2.23 8.98
N PRO A 16 7.75 -1.10 9.08
CA PRO A 16 6.96 -0.51 7.99
C PRO A 16 7.81 0.01 6.80
N TYR A 17 9.09 -0.36 6.75
CA TYR A 17 10.06 -0.01 5.72
C TYR A 17 10.91 -1.21 5.25
N ASP A 18 10.57 -2.44 5.65
CA ASP A 18 11.17 -3.66 5.08
C ASP A 18 10.55 -4.03 3.72
N THR A 19 9.53 -3.29 3.27
CA THR A 19 9.14 -3.20 1.86
C THR A 19 9.88 -2.04 1.22
N ASP A 20 10.59 -2.34 0.13
CA ASP A 20 11.17 -1.36 -0.78
C ASP A 20 10.04 -0.64 -1.54
N GLU A 21 9.20 0.09 -0.82
CA GLU A 21 8.28 1.07 -1.38
C GLU A 21 8.90 2.45 -1.19
N GLY A 22 9.81 2.76 -2.10
CA GLY A 22 10.05 4.14 -2.47
C GLY A 22 8.76 4.66 -3.11
N ASP A 23 7.89 5.25 -2.32
CA ASP A 23 6.94 6.25 -2.81
C ASP A 23 7.77 7.46 -3.25
N ASP A 24 8.18 7.43 -4.51
CA ASP A 24 8.74 8.58 -5.20
C ASP A 24 7.55 9.39 -5.72
N TYR A 25 7.06 10.28 -4.86
CA TYR A 25 6.15 11.36 -5.21
C TYR A 25 6.72 12.12 -6.41
N VAL A 26 6.04 12.03 -7.55
CA VAL A 26 6.25 12.90 -8.71
C VAL A 26 5.51 14.20 -8.40
N PRO A 27 6.20 15.36 -8.31
CA PRO A 27 5.51 16.64 -8.14
C PRO A 27 4.62 16.90 -9.36
N ASP A 28 3.35 17.11 -9.09
CA ASP A 28 2.35 17.51 -10.09
C ASP A 28 2.64 18.96 -10.49
N ASP A 29 3.15 19.16 -11.71
CA ASP A 29 3.35 20.48 -12.30
C ASP A 29 2.04 20.90 -12.98
N HIS A 30 1.05 21.23 -12.15
CA HIS A 30 -0.13 21.95 -12.61
C HIS A 30 0.15 23.45 -12.46
N SER A 31 0.73 24.02 -13.52
CA SER A 31 0.64 25.43 -13.80
C SER A 31 -0.81 25.79 -14.12
N ASP A 32 -1.51 26.40 -13.18
CA ASP A 32 -2.69 27.19 -13.48
C ASP A 32 -2.61 28.52 -12.74
N SER A 33 -2.56 29.61 -13.51
CA SER A 33 -2.60 30.98 -13.01
C SER A 33 -3.03 31.86 -14.18
N SER A 34 -4.33 32.15 -14.25
CA SER A 34 -4.82 33.35 -14.92
C SER A 34 -5.33 34.37 -13.91
N GLU A 35 -4.74 35.57 -14.05
CA GLU A 35 -5.28 36.92 -13.86
C GLU A 35 -5.37 37.57 -12.47
N ASN A 36 -4.41 38.49 -12.29
CA ASN A 36 -4.52 39.92 -11.95
C ASN A 36 -5.28 40.39 -10.71
N ASP A 37 -4.52 40.96 -9.77
CA ASP A 37 -4.87 42.23 -9.13
C ASP A 37 -3.58 43.04 -8.82
N GLU A 38 -3.57 44.32 -9.19
CA GLU A 38 -2.42 45.23 -9.12
C GLU A 38 -2.27 45.82 -7.71
N THR A 39 -1.13 45.59 -7.03
CA THR A 39 -0.65 46.49 -5.96
C THR A 39 0.88 46.52 -5.87
N GLU A 40 1.39 47.64 -5.37
CA GLU A 40 2.68 48.27 -5.66
C GLU A 40 3.97 47.48 -5.34
N HIS A 41 4.98 47.73 -6.19
CA HIS A 41 6.16 46.89 -6.39
C HIS A 41 7.34 47.27 -5.46
N VAL A 42 7.48 46.60 -4.32
CA VAL A 42 8.77 46.55 -3.59
C VAL A 42 9.58 45.35 -4.10
N THR A 43 10.67 45.59 -4.82
CA THR A 43 11.46 44.49 -5.41
C THR A 43 12.17 43.64 -4.34
N PRO A 44 11.94 42.31 -4.26
CA PRO A 44 12.66 41.45 -3.33
C PRO A 44 14.09 41.20 -3.84
N ARG A 45 15.08 41.38 -2.96
CA ARG A 45 16.47 40.98 -3.25
C ARG A 45 16.52 39.48 -3.59
N LYS A 46 17.01 39.14 -4.78
CA LYS A 46 17.20 37.75 -5.24
C LYS A 46 18.17 37.01 -4.31
N THR A 47 17.65 36.28 -3.32
CA THR A 47 18.45 35.36 -2.50
C THR A 47 18.98 34.23 -3.39
N LYS A 48 20.30 33.97 -3.35
CA LYS A 48 20.91 32.80 -4.02
C LYS A 48 20.14 31.53 -3.63
N LYS A 49 19.72 30.72 -4.62
CA LYS A 49 19.15 29.39 -4.37
C LYS A 49 20.11 28.63 -3.44
N ARG A 50 19.65 28.24 -2.25
CA ARG A 50 20.44 27.44 -1.30
C ARG A 50 20.98 26.20 -2.01
N ARG A 51 22.27 25.91 -1.87
CA ARG A 51 22.86 24.67 -2.39
C ARG A 51 22.14 23.48 -1.75
N LYS A 52 21.61 22.57 -2.56
CA LYS A 52 20.96 21.34 -2.08
C LYS A 52 22.02 20.41 -1.49
N ASN A 53 22.06 20.26 -0.17
CA ASN A 53 22.87 19.23 0.49
C ASN A 53 22.02 17.97 0.68
N ILE A 54 22.08 17.07 -0.30
CA ILE A 54 21.29 15.83 -0.35
C ILE A 54 21.61 14.91 0.85
N ALA A 55 22.84 14.93 1.37
CA ALA A 55 23.25 14.09 2.48
C ALA A 55 22.55 14.46 3.81
N LEU A 56 22.25 15.75 3.99
CA LEU A 56 21.55 16.26 5.18
C LEU A 56 20.03 16.12 5.11
N TRP A 57 19.49 15.54 4.03
CA TRP A 57 18.06 15.27 3.97
C TRP A 57 17.73 14.23 5.03
N LYS A 58 16.73 14.53 5.88
CA LYS A 58 16.29 13.65 6.99
C LYS A 58 16.10 12.19 6.55
N ARG A 59 15.62 11.94 5.33
CA ARG A 59 15.47 10.60 4.74
C ARG A 59 16.81 9.89 4.52
N ASN A 60 17.80 10.60 3.97
CA ASN A 60 19.12 10.07 3.67
C ASN A 60 19.95 9.86 4.94
N GLU A 61 19.85 10.79 5.89
CA GLU A 61 20.43 10.63 7.22
C GLU A 61 19.85 9.40 7.93
N LYS A 62 18.53 9.25 7.96
CA LYS A 62 17.85 8.07 8.54
C LYS A 62 18.31 6.77 7.87
N LYS A 63 18.41 6.76 6.53
CA LYS A 63 18.89 5.61 5.77
C LYS A 63 20.33 5.23 6.15
N ARG A 64 21.21 6.23 6.32
CA ARG A 64 22.60 6.05 6.75
C ARG A 64 22.69 5.51 8.18
N LEU A 65 21.95 6.11 9.12
CA LEU A 65 21.90 5.66 10.52
C LEU A 65 21.41 4.21 10.61
N ARG A 66 20.33 3.86 9.90
CA ARG A 66 19.80 2.49 9.82
C ARG A 66 20.85 1.51 9.28
N THR A 67 21.52 1.86 8.18
CA THR A 67 22.52 0.98 7.55
C THR A 67 23.72 0.76 8.47
N ALA A 68 24.16 1.80 9.19
CA ALA A 68 25.21 1.73 10.19
C ALA A 68 24.78 1.08 11.51
N GLY A 69 23.52 0.65 11.65
CA GLY A 69 23.00 0.04 12.87
C GLY A 69 22.78 1.03 14.01
N LYS A 70 22.88 2.34 13.79
CA LYS A 70 22.74 3.36 14.83
C LYS A 70 21.27 3.62 15.18
N MET A 71 21.04 4.18 16.35
CA MET A 71 19.72 4.64 16.77
C MET A 71 19.16 5.68 15.78
N TYR A 72 17.87 5.59 15.47
CA TYR A 72 17.18 6.59 14.65
C TYR A 72 15.69 6.70 14.97
N GLU A 73 15.10 7.86 14.67
CA GLU A 73 13.67 8.09 14.79
C GLU A 73 12.92 7.64 13.53
N GLY A 74 11.96 6.74 13.68
CA GLY A 74 11.16 6.13 12.62
C GLY A 74 10.01 7.01 12.11
N HIS A 75 8.94 6.37 11.68
CA HIS A 75 7.66 7.04 11.36
C HIS A 75 6.88 7.28 12.65
N LYS A 76 6.09 8.37 12.73
CA LYS A 76 5.27 8.69 13.92
C LYS A 76 6.09 8.76 15.23
N GLY A 77 7.35 9.20 15.17
CA GLY A 77 8.21 9.33 16.35
C GLY A 77 8.70 8.01 16.98
N LYS A 78 8.44 6.85 16.38
CA LYS A 78 8.90 5.56 16.94
C LYS A 78 10.44 5.47 16.93
N ILE A 79 11.08 5.45 18.09
CA ILE A 79 12.53 5.31 18.22
C ILE A 79 12.96 3.86 17.92
N ARG A 80 13.95 3.69 17.03
CA ARG A 80 14.62 2.42 16.77
C ARG A 80 15.98 2.45 17.46
N ALA A 81 16.19 1.53 18.40
CA ALA A 81 17.42 1.42 19.17
C ALA A 81 18.63 1.04 18.28
N GLU A 82 19.82 1.35 18.78
CA GLU A 82 21.08 0.93 18.19
C GLU A 82 21.23 -0.60 18.23
N ARG A 83 21.82 -1.13 17.16
CA ARG A 83 22.09 -2.54 16.96
C ARG A 83 23.33 -2.92 17.75
N ASN A 84 23.24 -4.04 18.45
CA ASN A 84 24.30 -4.51 19.33
C ASN A 84 24.46 -6.02 19.20
N LEU A 85 25.69 -6.52 19.34
CA LEU A 85 25.95 -7.94 19.43
C LEU A 85 25.19 -8.51 20.64
N ARG A 86 24.14 -9.30 20.40
CA ARG A 86 23.34 -9.81 21.52
C ARG A 86 24.02 -11.01 22.18
N PRO A 87 24.07 -11.07 23.53
CA PRO A 87 24.40 -12.31 24.23
C PRO A 87 23.46 -13.41 23.76
N PHE A 88 24.01 -14.56 23.39
CA PHE A 88 23.20 -15.66 22.89
C PHE A 88 23.86 -17.00 23.19
N VAL A 89 23.60 -17.48 24.40
CA VAL A 89 23.97 -18.82 24.85
C VAL A 89 22.80 -19.75 24.52
N HIS A 90 23.07 -20.79 23.76
CA HIS A 90 22.07 -21.80 23.43
C HIS A 90 22.74 -23.13 23.09
N THR A 91 21.99 -24.21 23.25
CA THR A 91 22.38 -25.54 22.78
C THR A 91 21.76 -25.80 21.41
N CYS A 92 22.57 -26.11 20.40
CA CYS A 92 22.05 -26.50 19.10
C CYS A 92 22.91 -27.59 18.44
N ARG A 93 22.31 -28.27 17.47
CA ARG A 93 22.94 -29.34 16.68
C ARG A 93 24.23 -28.92 15.97
N TYR A 94 24.40 -27.64 15.66
CA TYR A 94 25.56 -27.14 14.91
C TYR A 94 26.71 -26.64 15.78
N SER A 95 26.59 -26.76 17.11
CA SER A 95 27.64 -26.31 18.04
C SER A 95 28.07 -24.86 17.81
N CYS A 96 27.12 -23.96 17.53
CA CYS A 96 27.40 -22.54 17.25
C CYS A 96 28.23 -21.85 18.34
N SER A 97 28.12 -22.33 19.59
CA SER A 97 28.87 -21.83 20.75
C SER A 97 30.39 -21.96 20.63
N LYS A 98 30.90 -22.71 19.63
CA LYS A 98 32.32 -22.78 19.32
C LYS A 98 32.89 -21.46 18.78
N MET A 99 32.06 -20.58 18.22
CA MET A 99 32.50 -19.27 17.78
C MET A 99 32.64 -18.34 18.97
N SER A 100 33.83 -17.79 19.14
CA SER A 100 34.13 -16.84 20.20
C SER A 100 33.35 -15.54 20.03
N GLU A 101 33.16 -14.81 21.13
CA GLU A 101 32.53 -13.49 21.09
C GLU A 101 33.33 -12.48 20.27
N ALA A 102 34.66 -12.60 20.26
CA ALA A 102 35.54 -11.77 19.43
C ALA A 102 35.33 -12.00 17.92
N GLU A 103 35.14 -13.25 17.50
CA GLU A 103 34.81 -13.58 16.11
C GLU A 103 33.43 -13.07 15.73
N ARG A 104 32.45 -13.16 16.65
CA ARG A 104 31.11 -12.59 16.48
C ARG A 104 31.17 -11.08 16.31
N GLN A 105 31.96 -10.39 17.13
CA GLN A 105 32.15 -8.94 17.05
C GLN A 105 32.79 -8.56 15.72
N THR A 106 33.86 -9.26 15.32
CA THR A 106 34.51 -9.02 14.02
C THR A 106 33.53 -9.18 12.85
N PHE A 107 32.64 -10.18 12.91
CA PHE A 107 31.61 -10.40 11.90
C PHE A 107 30.53 -9.31 11.92
N PHE A 108 30.11 -8.87 13.11
CA PHE A 108 29.18 -7.76 13.31
C PHE A 108 29.71 -6.46 12.72
N ASP A 109 30.96 -6.11 13.03
CA ASP A 109 31.61 -4.88 12.56
C ASP A 109 31.76 -4.90 11.04
N LYS A 110 32.16 -6.06 10.47
CA LYS A 110 32.22 -6.23 9.00
C LYS A 110 30.88 -5.93 8.34
N PHE A 111 29.77 -6.35 8.93
CA PHE A 111 28.43 -6.11 8.36
C PHE A 111 28.01 -4.63 8.45
N TYR A 112 28.16 -4.01 9.63
CA TYR A 112 27.69 -2.64 9.86
C TYR A 112 28.62 -1.54 9.30
N ASN A 113 29.88 -1.87 8.99
CA ASN A 113 30.79 -0.99 8.25
C ASN A 113 30.49 -0.91 6.75
N ILE A 114 29.63 -1.78 6.21
CA ILE A 114 29.24 -1.72 4.81
C ILE A 114 28.29 -0.52 4.59
N PRO A 115 28.62 0.41 3.67
CA PRO A 115 27.93 1.71 3.59
C PRO A 115 26.56 1.66 2.93
N THR A 116 26.23 0.60 2.19
CA THR A 116 24.98 0.51 1.43
C THR A 116 24.20 -0.76 1.75
N TYR A 117 22.87 -0.63 1.75
CA TYR A 117 21.95 -1.75 1.98
C TYR A 117 22.12 -2.88 0.95
N ASP A 118 22.44 -2.55 -0.29
CA ASP A 118 22.63 -3.53 -1.36
C ASP A 118 23.90 -4.35 -1.13
N LEU A 119 25.02 -3.71 -0.74
CA LEU A 119 26.25 -4.42 -0.38
C LEU A 119 26.06 -5.25 0.90
N GLN A 120 25.32 -4.74 1.89
CA GLN A 120 24.94 -5.53 3.07
C GLN A 120 24.11 -6.75 2.67
N THR A 121 23.19 -6.59 1.72
CA THR A 121 22.38 -7.70 1.20
C THR A 121 23.26 -8.73 0.49
N ALA A 122 24.25 -8.30 -0.29
CA ALA A 122 25.21 -9.18 -0.94
C ALA A 122 26.08 -9.94 0.09
N PHE A 123 26.51 -9.27 1.17
CA PHE A 123 27.21 -9.90 2.28
C PHE A 123 26.37 -10.96 3.00
N LEU A 124 25.09 -10.67 3.28
CA LEU A 124 24.18 -11.66 3.86
C LEU A 124 23.94 -12.83 2.89
N ALA A 125 23.83 -12.55 1.59
CA ALA A 125 23.65 -13.56 0.55
C ALA A 125 24.86 -14.49 0.44
N SER A 126 26.09 -13.98 0.58
CA SER A 126 27.30 -14.82 0.55
C SER A 126 27.39 -15.78 1.73
N CYS A 127 26.73 -15.45 2.85
CA CYS A 127 26.61 -16.34 4.00
C CYS A 127 25.55 -17.44 3.80
N ILE A 128 24.73 -17.38 2.74
CA ILE A 128 23.62 -18.32 2.50
C ILE A 128 24.02 -19.30 1.40
N GLN A 129 24.03 -20.59 1.74
CA GLN A 129 24.23 -21.69 0.80
C GLN A 129 22.93 -22.46 0.63
N LYS A 130 22.50 -22.70 -0.62
CA LYS A 130 21.35 -23.56 -0.88
C LYS A 130 21.73 -25.02 -0.83
N CYS A 131 20.78 -25.84 -0.39
CA CYS A 131 20.90 -27.27 -0.35
C CYS A 131 19.62 -27.91 -0.83
N GLU A 132 19.77 -29.07 -1.47
CA GLU A 132 18.66 -29.89 -1.88
C GLU A 132 17.82 -30.32 -0.67
N VAL A 133 16.51 -30.38 -0.89
CA VAL A 133 15.55 -30.76 0.13
C VAL A 133 15.52 -32.29 0.21
N VAL A 134 16.21 -32.84 1.21
CA VAL A 134 16.34 -34.30 1.40
C VAL A 134 15.03 -34.97 1.84
N ARG A 135 14.12 -34.23 2.50
CA ARG A 135 12.82 -34.75 2.97
C ARG A 135 11.73 -33.67 2.82
N ARG A 136 10.60 -34.01 2.19
CA ARG A 136 9.39 -33.16 2.14
C ARG A 136 8.31 -33.76 3.03
N SER A 137 7.66 -32.93 3.85
CA SER A 137 6.46 -33.35 4.56
C SER A 137 5.32 -33.50 3.56
N GLN A 138 4.58 -34.61 3.61
CA GLN A 138 3.37 -34.80 2.80
C GLN A 138 2.17 -34.01 3.35
N ARG A 139 2.24 -33.52 4.60
CA ARG A 139 1.12 -32.90 5.32
C ARG A 139 1.05 -31.37 5.19
N ALA A 140 2.04 -30.73 4.58
CA ALA A 140 2.11 -29.28 4.49
C ALA A 140 2.54 -28.85 3.09
N GLU A 141 1.72 -28.02 2.46
CA GLU A 141 2.07 -27.34 1.22
C GLU A 141 3.17 -26.32 1.52
N CYS A 142 4.39 -26.64 1.11
CA CYS A 142 5.58 -25.84 1.40
C CYS A 142 6.02 -25.10 0.13
N ASN A 143 5.72 -23.80 0.04
CA ASN A 143 6.20 -22.94 -1.04
C ASN A 143 7.73 -22.76 -1.05
N ARG A 144 8.43 -23.21 -0.01
CA ARG A 144 9.90 -23.12 0.09
C ARG A 144 10.55 -24.19 -0.78
N ARG A 145 11.14 -23.76 -1.91
CA ARG A 145 11.72 -24.66 -2.93
C ARG A 145 13.06 -25.30 -2.50
N PHE A 146 13.81 -24.64 -1.62
CA PHE A 146 15.15 -25.05 -1.21
C PHE A 146 15.37 -24.95 0.30
N SER A 147 16.26 -25.78 0.83
CA SER A 147 16.77 -25.64 2.18
C SER A 147 17.98 -24.69 2.17
N THR A 148 18.16 -23.89 3.23
CA THR A 148 19.30 -22.97 3.34
C THR A 148 20.22 -23.35 4.50
N LYS A 149 21.52 -23.41 4.22
CA LYS A 149 22.61 -23.44 5.21
C LYS A 149 23.14 -22.03 5.38
N ILE A 150 23.43 -21.66 6.62
CA ILE A 150 24.04 -20.37 6.95
C ILE A 150 25.48 -20.66 7.35
N MET A 151 26.42 -20.07 6.62
CA MET A 151 27.86 -20.21 6.83
C MET A 151 28.43 -18.87 7.28
N VAL A 152 29.08 -18.87 8.44
CA VAL A 152 29.80 -17.71 8.98
C VAL A 152 31.23 -18.16 9.23
N SER A 153 32.21 -17.49 8.61
CA SER A 153 33.64 -17.84 8.73
C SER A 153 33.91 -19.34 8.51
N ASN A 154 33.29 -19.93 7.47
CA ASN A 154 33.34 -21.36 7.12
C ASN A 154 32.73 -22.34 8.14
N MET A 155 32.05 -21.84 9.18
CA MET A 155 31.31 -22.67 10.12
C MET A 155 29.79 -22.57 9.86
N ARG A 156 29.11 -23.72 9.86
CA ARG A 156 27.64 -23.75 9.77
C ARG A 156 27.04 -23.29 11.09
N VAL A 157 26.15 -22.31 11.03
CA VAL A 157 25.42 -21.80 12.20
C VAL A 157 23.91 -21.98 12.05
N CYS A 158 23.21 -21.98 13.18
CA CYS A 158 21.75 -21.96 13.19
C CYS A 158 21.24 -20.53 12.90
N LYS A 159 19.99 -20.44 12.42
CA LYS A 159 19.35 -19.16 12.11
C LYS A 159 19.25 -18.24 13.33
N ALA A 160 18.87 -18.78 14.49
CA ALA A 160 18.74 -17.98 15.71
C ALA A 160 20.07 -17.31 16.09
N PHE A 161 21.17 -18.06 16.03
CA PHE A 161 22.51 -17.55 16.31
C PHE A 161 22.94 -16.47 15.33
N PHE A 162 22.65 -16.65 14.04
CA PHE A 162 22.93 -15.65 13.00
C PHE A 162 22.15 -14.35 13.24
N LEU A 163 20.84 -14.44 13.48
CA LEU A 163 19.98 -13.28 13.73
C LEU A 163 20.40 -12.51 14.98
N LYS A 164 20.76 -13.21 16.07
CA LYS A 164 21.21 -12.59 17.33
C LYS A 164 22.61 -12.01 17.21
N THR A 165 23.49 -12.62 16.41
CA THR A 165 24.84 -12.10 16.17
C THR A 165 24.83 -10.80 15.40
N LEU A 166 23.95 -10.64 14.40
CA LEU A 166 23.83 -9.40 13.64
C LEU A 166 22.73 -8.45 14.14
N ASP A 167 21.96 -8.82 15.16
CA ASP A 167 20.76 -8.11 15.60
C ASP A 167 19.81 -7.71 14.46
N ILE A 168 19.59 -8.64 13.52
CA ILE A 168 18.68 -8.44 12.38
C ILE A 168 17.35 -9.15 12.61
N SER A 169 16.29 -8.60 12.02
CA SER A 169 14.97 -9.23 12.05
C SER A 169 14.95 -10.50 11.20
N ASN A 170 14.03 -11.41 11.54
CA ASN A 170 13.74 -12.56 10.68
C ASN A 170 13.34 -12.10 9.26
N ARG A 171 12.57 -11.00 9.16
CA ARG A 171 12.13 -10.42 7.89
C ARG A 171 13.32 -10.04 6.99
N ARG A 172 14.34 -9.37 7.54
CA ARG A 172 15.56 -9.03 6.81
C ARG A 172 16.25 -10.26 6.23
N PHE A 173 16.33 -11.35 7.00
CA PHE A 173 16.88 -12.62 6.54
C PHE A 173 16.02 -13.27 5.44
N THR A 174 14.70 -13.34 5.62
CA THR A 174 13.81 -13.94 4.60
C THR A 174 13.86 -13.17 3.29
N THR A 175 13.90 -11.84 3.34
CA THR A 175 14.02 -11.00 2.13
C THR A 175 15.31 -11.28 1.37
N VAL A 176 16.42 -11.54 2.07
CA VAL A 176 17.68 -11.94 1.41
C VAL A 176 17.52 -13.31 0.76
N CYS A 177 16.95 -14.30 1.45
CA CYS A 177 16.68 -15.62 0.86
C CYS A 177 15.81 -15.52 -0.40
N GLU A 178 14.73 -14.75 -0.37
CA GLU A 178 13.85 -14.52 -1.53
C GLU A 178 14.60 -13.88 -2.72
N LYS A 179 15.52 -12.95 -2.45
CA LYS A 179 16.36 -12.35 -3.50
C LYS A 179 17.31 -13.36 -4.12
N VAL A 180 17.94 -14.23 -3.31
CA VAL A 180 18.82 -15.30 -3.81
C VAL A 180 18.01 -16.36 -4.59
N ASP A 181 16.80 -16.69 -4.16
CA ASP A 181 15.86 -17.54 -4.89
C ASP A 181 15.47 -16.96 -6.25
N ARG A 182 15.12 -15.67 -6.28
CA ARG A 182 14.80 -14.98 -7.53
C ARG A 182 15.98 -14.91 -8.48
N PHE A 183 17.17 -14.56 -7.97
CA PHE A 183 18.38 -14.45 -8.79
C PHE A 183 18.69 -15.78 -9.49
N GLU A 184 18.69 -16.89 -8.76
CA GLU A 184 18.96 -18.21 -9.33
C GLU A 184 17.88 -18.63 -10.34
N TYR A 185 16.60 -18.42 -10.01
CA TYR A 185 15.52 -18.69 -10.95
C TYR A 185 15.71 -17.92 -12.26
N CYS A 186 15.99 -16.63 -12.20
CA CYS A 186 16.26 -15.81 -13.38
C CYS A 186 17.47 -16.33 -14.15
N ASN A 187 18.56 -16.68 -13.47
CA ASN A 187 19.78 -17.21 -14.08
C ASN A 187 19.54 -18.54 -14.81
N VAL A 188 18.88 -19.51 -14.16
CA VAL A 188 18.56 -20.83 -14.73
C VAL A 188 17.62 -20.71 -15.95
N ASN A 189 16.67 -19.78 -15.89
CA ASN A 189 15.69 -19.58 -16.97
C ASN A 189 16.14 -18.52 -18.01
N GLN A 190 17.37 -18.00 -17.90
CA GLN A 190 17.91 -16.94 -18.76
C GLN A 190 16.99 -15.71 -18.86
N LYS A 191 16.29 -15.38 -17.76
CA LYS A 191 15.41 -14.21 -17.69
C LYS A 191 16.15 -13.01 -17.11
N PRO A 192 15.91 -11.79 -17.64
CA PRO A 192 16.52 -10.59 -17.07
C PRO A 192 16.04 -10.36 -15.64
N LEU A 193 16.95 -10.02 -14.74
CA LEU A 193 16.64 -9.70 -13.36
C LEU A 193 16.16 -8.25 -13.27
N VAL A 194 14.85 -8.06 -13.14
CA VAL A 194 14.24 -6.73 -13.03
C VAL A 194 13.65 -6.50 -11.63
N LYS A 195 13.77 -5.26 -11.14
CA LYS A 195 13.12 -4.82 -9.89
C LYS A 195 11.66 -4.46 -10.16
N LEU A 196 10.82 -4.55 -9.13
CA LEU A 196 9.42 -4.08 -9.22
C LEU A 196 9.36 -2.60 -9.57
N SER A 197 10.30 -1.79 -9.08
CA SER A 197 10.39 -0.36 -9.44
C SER A 197 10.63 -0.15 -10.93
N TYR A 198 11.43 -1.01 -11.57
CA TYR A 198 11.65 -0.96 -13.01
C TYR A 198 10.36 -1.31 -13.77
N TYR A 199 9.66 -2.37 -13.35
CA TYR A 199 8.34 -2.70 -13.90
C TYR A 199 7.34 -1.55 -13.72
N ARG A 200 7.23 -0.96 -12.52
CA ARG A 200 6.33 0.17 -12.23
C ARG A 200 6.68 1.39 -13.09
N HIS A 201 7.96 1.72 -13.21
CA HIS A 201 8.42 2.83 -14.06
C HIS A 201 8.00 2.58 -15.50
N THR A 202 8.38 1.45 -16.08
CA THR A 202 7.99 1.09 -17.44
C THR A 202 6.47 1.08 -17.62
N PHE A 203 5.72 0.48 -16.71
CA PHE A 203 4.25 0.43 -16.76
C PHE A 203 3.62 1.82 -16.71
N ASN A 204 4.18 2.76 -15.94
CA ASN A 204 3.62 4.10 -15.79
C ASN A 204 4.10 5.10 -16.86
N THR A 205 5.30 4.91 -17.43
CA THR A 205 5.89 5.85 -18.41
C THR A 205 5.75 5.39 -19.84
N GLU A 206 5.85 4.08 -20.09
CA GLU A 206 5.86 3.51 -21.44
C GLU A 206 4.50 2.98 -21.86
N PHE A 207 3.60 2.70 -20.91
CA PHE A 207 2.24 2.24 -21.21
C PHE A 207 1.22 3.33 -20.87
N ASN A 208 0.47 3.79 -21.88
CA ASN A 208 -0.63 4.75 -21.70
C ASN A 208 -1.92 4.06 -21.22
N HIS A 209 -1.79 3.16 -20.24
CA HIS A 209 -2.94 2.52 -19.60
C HIS A 209 -3.47 3.43 -18.49
N GLN A 210 -4.16 4.49 -18.89
CA GLN A 210 -4.98 5.26 -17.97
C GLN A 210 -6.19 4.42 -17.60
N PHE A 211 -6.46 4.25 -16.30
CA PHE A 211 -7.78 3.78 -15.88
C PHE A 211 -8.79 4.82 -16.34
N HIS A 212 -9.64 4.45 -17.30
CA HIS A 212 -10.71 5.33 -17.75
C HIS A 212 -11.53 5.71 -16.52
N LYS A 213 -11.77 7.01 -16.31
CA LYS A 213 -12.69 7.43 -15.25
C LYS A 213 -14.00 6.68 -15.48
N PRO A 214 -14.56 6.00 -14.47
CA PRO A 214 -15.90 5.45 -14.60
C PRO A 214 -16.79 6.58 -15.10
N HIS A 215 -17.50 6.34 -16.21
CA HIS A 215 -18.45 7.32 -16.70
C HIS A 215 -19.46 7.54 -15.57
N SER A 216 -19.53 8.75 -15.03
CA SER A 216 -20.54 9.07 -14.04
C SER A 216 -21.89 9.05 -14.73
N ASP A 217 -22.89 8.42 -14.11
CA ASP A 217 -24.25 8.46 -14.64
C ASP A 217 -24.70 9.91 -14.87
N THR A 218 -25.36 10.16 -16.00
CA THR A 218 -25.87 11.48 -16.34
C THR A 218 -27.25 11.69 -15.73
N CYS A 219 -27.58 12.96 -15.44
CA CYS A 219 -28.91 13.30 -14.97
C CYS A 219 -29.88 13.35 -16.15
N SER A 220 -30.90 12.49 -16.15
CA SER A 220 -31.92 12.42 -17.22
C SER A 220 -32.60 13.76 -17.50
N LYS A 221 -32.79 14.60 -16.48
CA LYS A 221 -33.34 15.96 -16.64
C LYS A 221 -32.35 16.89 -17.34
N CYS A 222 -31.07 16.85 -16.97
CA CYS A 222 -30.03 17.60 -17.66
C CYS A 222 -29.93 17.18 -19.12
N ASP A 223 -29.95 15.87 -19.40
CA ASP A 223 -29.86 15.33 -20.76
C ASP A 223 -31.03 15.80 -21.61
N LYS A 224 -32.26 15.73 -21.08
CA LYS A 224 -33.46 16.23 -21.78
C LYS A 224 -33.35 17.72 -22.10
N LEU A 225 -32.99 18.56 -21.13
CA LEU A 225 -32.88 20.01 -21.33
C LEU A 225 -31.76 20.37 -22.31
N ASN A 226 -30.59 19.72 -22.19
CA ASN A 226 -29.48 19.91 -23.11
C ASN A 226 -29.83 19.49 -24.55
N ASN A 227 -30.59 18.41 -24.71
CA ASN A 227 -31.06 17.99 -26.03
C ASN A 227 -32.00 19.02 -26.66
N ILE A 228 -32.91 19.63 -25.88
CA ILE A 228 -33.79 20.70 -26.38
C ILE A 228 -32.95 21.94 -26.75
N ILE A 229 -32.01 22.33 -25.90
CA ILE A 229 -31.14 23.51 -26.13
C ILE A 229 -30.30 23.35 -27.41
N LYS A 230 -29.83 22.12 -27.71
CA LYS A 230 -28.97 21.87 -28.88
C LYS A 230 -29.74 21.69 -30.18
N ASN A 231 -30.97 21.17 -30.13
CA ASN A 231 -31.67 20.69 -31.32
C ASN A 231 -33.00 21.39 -31.62
N SER A 232 -33.54 22.23 -30.72
CA SER A 232 -34.78 22.95 -30.99
C SER A 232 -34.55 24.18 -31.89
N ASN A 233 -35.47 24.38 -32.83
CA ASN A 233 -35.50 25.55 -33.73
C ASN A 233 -36.30 26.73 -33.13
N ASN A 234 -36.92 26.55 -31.95
CA ASN A 234 -37.73 27.57 -31.29
C ASN A 234 -36.91 28.27 -30.19
N GLU A 235 -36.54 29.54 -30.43
CA GLU A 235 -35.73 30.33 -29.49
C GLU A 235 -36.36 30.45 -28.09
N ASN A 236 -37.69 30.53 -28.01
CA ASN A 236 -38.39 30.60 -26.73
C ASN A 236 -38.22 29.30 -25.92
N GLU A 237 -38.30 28.15 -26.58
CA GLU A 237 -38.14 26.84 -25.95
C GLU A 237 -36.70 26.62 -25.46
N VAL A 238 -35.72 27.07 -26.25
CA VAL A 238 -34.30 27.06 -25.88
C VAL A 238 -34.07 27.93 -24.64
N SER A 239 -34.62 29.15 -24.63
CA SER A 239 -34.49 30.08 -23.50
C SER A 239 -35.08 29.52 -22.20
N ILE A 240 -36.31 29.00 -22.26
CA ILE A 240 -36.97 28.35 -21.11
C ILE A 240 -36.15 27.16 -20.60
N SER A 241 -35.61 26.35 -21.52
CA SER A 241 -34.82 25.17 -21.16
C SER A 241 -33.49 25.53 -20.50
N LYS A 242 -32.82 26.61 -20.94
CA LYS A 242 -31.61 27.15 -20.29
C LYS A 242 -31.88 27.58 -18.85
N VAL A 243 -32.94 28.36 -18.63
CA VAL A 243 -33.32 28.81 -17.27
C VAL A 243 -33.68 27.62 -16.38
N SER A 244 -34.44 26.65 -16.90
CA SER A 244 -34.80 25.43 -16.18
C SER A 244 -33.58 24.57 -15.81
N LEU A 245 -32.58 24.51 -16.70
CA LEU A 245 -31.33 23.79 -16.48
C LEU A 245 -30.50 24.46 -15.38
N GLU A 246 -30.33 25.78 -15.46
CA GLU A 246 -29.62 26.57 -14.44
C GLU A 246 -30.28 26.43 -13.07
N LEU A 247 -31.62 26.52 -13.01
CA LEU A 247 -32.38 26.33 -11.78
C LEU A 247 -32.18 24.92 -11.20
N HIS A 248 -32.17 23.89 -12.05
CA HIS A 248 -31.94 22.52 -11.63
C HIS A 248 -30.53 22.32 -11.07
N GLN A 249 -29.51 22.86 -11.73
CA GLN A 249 -28.12 22.79 -11.29
C GLN A 249 -27.91 23.54 -9.96
N ARG A 250 -28.47 24.75 -9.82
CA ARG A 250 -28.44 25.49 -8.53
C ARG A 250 -29.10 24.73 -7.39
N LYS A 251 -30.24 24.08 -7.64
CA LYS A 251 -30.90 23.23 -6.63
C LYS A 251 -30.02 22.04 -6.22
N ALA A 252 -29.38 21.38 -7.18
CA ALA A 252 -28.46 20.27 -6.91
C ALA A 252 -27.22 20.72 -6.12
N GLN A 253 -26.63 21.85 -6.50
CA GLN A 253 -25.50 22.45 -5.79
C GLN A 253 -25.87 22.76 -4.34
N LYS A 254 -27.01 23.44 -4.13
CA LYS A 254 -27.51 23.75 -2.78
C LYS A 254 -27.73 22.49 -1.94
N ALA A 255 -28.26 21.41 -2.54
CA ALA A 255 -28.43 20.14 -1.83
C ALA A 255 -27.08 19.51 -1.42
N CYS A 256 -26.07 19.58 -2.29
CA CYS A 256 -24.71 19.12 -1.97
C CYS A 256 -24.06 19.95 -0.86
N GLU A 257 -24.24 21.26 -0.88
CA GLU A 257 -23.74 22.18 0.15
C GLU A 257 -24.40 21.90 1.50
N MET A 258 -25.74 21.78 1.54
CA MET A 258 -26.47 21.43 2.76
C MET A 258 -25.99 20.09 3.33
N LYS A 259 -25.82 19.06 2.48
CA LYS A 259 -25.29 17.76 2.92
C LYS A 259 -23.89 17.88 3.57
N LYS A 260 -23.02 18.74 3.05
CA LYS A 260 -21.68 18.97 3.63
C LYS A 260 -21.80 19.65 5.00
N MET A 261 -22.66 20.66 5.11
CA MET A 261 -22.92 21.35 6.37
C MET A 261 -23.50 20.39 7.42
N ASP A 262 -24.46 19.54 7.05
CA ASP A 262 -25.03 18.53 7.95
C ASP A 262 -23.96 17.52 8.42
N ALA A 263 -23.06 17.11 7.53
CA ALA A 263 -21.94 16.24 7.89
C ALA A 263 -20.97 16.91 8.87
N GLU A 264 -20.67 18.20 8.71
CA GLU A 264 -19.84 18.97 9.63
C GLU A 264 -20.53 19.18 10.99
N ASN A 265 -21.81 19.53 10.98
CA ASN A 265 -22.61 19.70 12.20
C ASN A 265 -22.67 18.40 13.01
N SER A 266 -22.85 17.26 12.37
CA SER A 266 -22.86 15.95 13.03
C SER A 266 -21.52 15.52 13.64
N LYS A 267 -20.42 16.22 13.34
CA LYS A 267 -19.11 16.03 13.98
C LYS A 267 -18.92 16.92 15.21
N ALA A 268 -19.56 18.09 15.19
CA ALA A 268 -19.40 19.11 16.22
C ALA A 268 -20.41 18.97 17.36
N LEU A 269 -21.61 18.47 17.07
CA LEU A 269 -22.71 18.34 18.02
C LEU A 269 -22.97 16.86 18.33
N ASP A 270 -23.05 16.52 19.63
CA ASP A 270 -23.32 15.15 20.09
C ASP A 270 -24.81 14.76 20.01
N ASP A 271 -25.69 15.73 19.72
CA ASP A 271 -27.14 15.53 19.63
C ASP A 271 -27.65 15.25 18.20
N THR A 272 -26.77 15.35 17.19
CA THR A 272 -27.15 15.33 15.79
C THR A 272 -26.34 14.29 15.02
N ILE A 273 -27.02 13.45 14.24
CA ILE A 273 -26.38 12.45 13.36
C ILE A 273 -26.77 12.69 11.89
N ALA A 274 -25.78 12.69 10.99
CA ALA A 274 -25.99 12.78 9.55
C ALA A 274 -25.76 11.41 8.90
N ILE A 275 -26.82 10.84 8.31
CA ILE A 275 -26.80 9.51 7.68
C ILE A 275 -27.11 9.63 6.18
N CYS A 276 -26.28 8.98 5.36
CA CYS A 276 -26.50 8.86 3.92
C CYS A 276 -26.85 7.41 3.58
N PHE A 277 -27.98 7.22 2.90
CA PHE A 277 -28.38 5.92 2.34
C PHE A 277 -28.02 5.87 0.86
N VAL A 278 -27.41 4.77 0.41
CA VAL A 278 -27.09 4.55 -1.00
C VAL A 278 -27.44 3.12 -1.35
N LEU A 279 -28.38 2.93 -2.28
CA LEU A 279 -28.61 1.63 -2.91
C LEU A 279 -27.83 1.58 -4.21
N GLN A 280 -26.91 0.62 -4.33
CA GLN A 280 -26.14 0.42 -5.55
C GLN A 280 -27.05 -0.12 -6.67
N GLN A 281 -26.65 0.12 -7.93
CA GLN A 281 -27.25 -0.57 -9.07
C GLN A 281 -27.26 -2.08 -8.84
N THR A 282 -28.34 -2.74 -9.30
CA THR A 282 -28.52 -4.19 -9.16
C THR A 282 -27.36 -4.95 -9.78
N LEU A 283 -26.78 -5.87 -9.01
CA LEU A 283 -25.61 -6.64 -9.42
C LEU A 283 -26.05 -7.99 -10.00
N PRO A 284 -25.81 -8.25 -11.31
CA PRO A 284 -26.19 -9.52 -11.91
C PRO A 284 -25.32 -10.64 -11.34
N THR A 285 -25.96 -11.72 -10.87
CA THR A 285 -25.27 -12.83 -10.19
C THR A 285 -25.69 -14.18 -10.77
N PRO A 286 -24.80 -14.93 -11.44
CA PRO A 286 -23.42 -14.57 -11.80
C PRO A 286 -23.37 -13.48 -12.88
N LEU A 287 -22.25 -12.73 -12.91
CA LEU A 287 -21.97 -11.81 -14.00
C LEU A 287 -21.64 -12.61 -15.27
N LEU A 288 -22.54 -12.59 -16.24
CA LEU A 288 -22.39 -13.32 -17.49
C LEU A 288 -22.26 -12.35 -18.67
N THR A 289 -21.32 -12.62 -19.57
CA THR A 289 -21.06 -11.80 -20.76
C THR A 289 -21.85 -12.24 -22.00
N THR A 290 -22.66 -13.30 -21.89
CA THR A 290 -23.40 -13.87 -23.03
C THR A 290 -24.72 -13.13 -23.25
N SER A 291 -25.02 -12.75 -24.50
CA SER A 291 -26.24 -12.01 -24.87
C SER A 291 -27.55 -12.72 -24.49
N LYS A 292 -27.55 -14.05 -24.44
CA LYS A 292 -28.71 -14.86 -24.00
C LYS A 292 -29.25 -14.44 -22.63
N VAL A 293 -28.38 -13.93 -21.76
CA VAL A 293 -28.68 -13.56 -20.37
C VAL A 293 -29.58 -12.32 -20.30
N PHE A 294 -29.59 -11.48 -21.34
CA PHE A 294 -30.53 -10.37 -21.46
C PHE A 294 -31.99 -10.85 -21.58
N TYR A 295 -32.20 -12.02 -22.19
CA TYR A 295 -33.53 -12.60 -22.40
C TYR A 295 -33.94 -13.59 -21.31
N LEU A 296 -33.06 -13.85 -20.34
CA LEU A 296 -33.32 -14.74 -19.21
C LEU A 296 -33.45 -13.91 -17.94
N ARG A 297 -34.19 -14.43 -16.96
CA ARG A 297 -34.27 -13.80 -15.65
C ARG A 297 -32.94 -13.97 -14.92
N GLN A 298 -32.21 -12.87 -14.77
CA GLN A 298 -31.00 -12.83 -13.95
C GLN A 298 -31.39 -12.78 -12.47
N LEU A 299 -30.65 -13.50 -11.64
CA LEU A 299 -30.72 -13.32 -10.20
C LEU A 299 -29.99 -12.02 -9.85
N TRP A 300 -30.71 -11.09 -9.21
CA TRP A 300 -30.16 -9.83 -8.77
C TRP A 300 -29.66 -9.91 -7.33
N THR A 301 -28.46 -9.39 -7.12
CA THR A 301 -27.93 -9.10 -5.79
C THR A 301 -27.98 -7.60 -5.56
N TYR A 302 -28.53 -7.20 -4.42
CA TYR A 302 -28.64 -5.81 -3.98
C TYR A 302 -27.55 -5.51 -2.96
N ASN A 303 -27.03 -4.30 -3.01
CA ASN A 303 -26.09 -3.78 -2.02
C ASN A 303 -26.59 -2.41 -1.52
N PHE A 304 -26.97 -2.35 -0.26
CA PHE A 304 -27.46 -1.15 0.40
C PHE A 304 -26.46 -0.65 1.43
N CYS A 305 -26.01 0.58 1.26
CA CYS A 305 -25.04 1.24 2.12
C CYS A 305 -25.76 2.23 3.04
N ILE A 306 -25.46 2.13 4.34
CA ILE A 306 -25.76 3.14 5.35
C ILE A 306 -24.44 3.75 5.77
N HIS A 307 -24.24 5.04 5.48
CA HIS A 307 -23.01 5.77 5.79
C HIS A 307 -23.28 6.86 6.82
N ASN A 308 -22.65 6.77 7.99
CA ASN A 308 -22.61 7.85 8.97
C ASN A 308 -21.56 8.88 8.54
N LEU A 309 -22.00 10.08 8.15
CA LEU A 309 -21.14 11.13 7.62
C LEU A 309 -20.31 11.82 8.72
N GLY A 310 -20.74 11.74 9.97
CA GLY A 310 -20.04 12.29 11.12
C GLY A 310 -18.81 11.45 11.48
N THR A 311 -19.02 10.15 11.67
CA THR A 311 -17.94 9.21 12.05
C THR A 311 -17.14 8.69 10.86
N GLY A 312 -17.71 8.71 9.65
CA GLY A 312 -17.15 8.07 8.46
C GLY A 312 -17.35 6.54 8.42
N GLU A 313 -18.14 5.97 9.34
CA GLU A 313 -18.47 4.54 9.35
C GLU A 313 -19.53 4.22 8.29
N ALA A 314 -19.25 3.25 7.42
CA ALA A 314 -20.21 2.75 6.43
C ALA A 314 -20.51 1.27 6.66
N ARG A 315 -21.79 0.92 6.63
CA ARG A 315 -22.29 -0.46 6.73
C ARG A 315 -22.97 -0.87 5.43
N MET A 316 -22.56 -2.00 4.88
CA MET A 316 -23.10 -2.59 3.66
C MET A 316 -24.03 -3.74 4.02
N TYR A 317 -25.22 -3.74 3.44
CA TYR A 317 -26.23 -4.79 3.57
C TYR A 317 -26.44 -5.40 2.19
N THR A 318 -26.08 -6.67 2.06
CA THR A 318 -26.15 -7.40 0.79
C THR A 318 -27.16 -8.52 0.90
N TRP A 319 -28.06 -8.63 -0.07
CA TRP A 319 -29.01 -9.73 -0.19
C TRP A 319 -29.32 -9.98 -1.67
N ASP A 320 -29.72 -11.20 -2.00
CA ASP A 320 -30.19 -11.55 -3.34
C ASP A 320 -31.72 -11.77 -3.34
N GLU A 321 -32.32 -11.88 -4.53
CA GLU A 321 -33.78 -12.05 -4.67
C GLU A 321 -34.34 -13.30 -3.97
N THR A 322 -33.52 -14.29 -3.59
CA THR A 322 -33.99 -15.49 -2.89
C THR A 322 -34.27 -15.25 -1.41
N VAL A 323 -33.79 -14.14 -0.84
CA VAL A 323 -34.02 -13.80 0.57
C VAL A 323 -35.42 -13.19 0.71
N LEU A 324 -36.38 -14.01 1.14
CA LEU A 324 -37.74 -13.58 1.47
C LEU A 324 -37.72 -12.67 2.70
N VAL A 325 -38.12 -11.41 2.52
CA VAL A 325 -38.49 -10.53 3.63
C VAL A 325 -39.94 -10.84 3.99
N GLU A 326 -40.19 -11.47 5.13
CA GLU A 326 -41.53 -11.57 5.71
C GLU A 326 -42.02 -10.14 6.00
N VAL A 327 -42.92 -9.63 5.17
CA VAL A 327 -43.60 -8.37 5.45
C VAL A 327 -44.60 -8.65 6.58
N PRO A 328 -44.50 -7.99 7.74
CA PRO A 328 -45.52 -8.12 8.77
C PRO A 328 -46.84 -7.68 8.15
N LYS A 329 -47.83 -8.58 8.12
CA LYS A 329 -49.19 -8.21 7.68
C LYS A 329 -49.66 -7.10 8.61
N LYS A 330 -50.01 -5.95 8.01
CA LYS A 330 -50.56 -4.79 8.70
C LYS A 330 -51.81 -5.12 9.51
#